data_AF-A0A7J3J498-F1
#
_entry.id   AF-A0A7J3J498-F1
#
_cell.length_a   1.000
_cell.length_b   1.000
_cell.length_c   1.000
_cell.angle_alpha   90.00
_cell.angle_beta   90.00
_cell.angle_gamma   90.00
#
_symmetry.space_group_name_H-M   'P 1'
#
loop_
_entity.id
_entity.type
_entity.pdbx_description
1 polymer ?
#
loop_
_entity_poly.entity_id
_entity_poly.type
_entity_poly.pdbx_seq_one_letter_code
_entity_poly.pdbx_strand_id
1 'polypeptide(L)'
;MEKEEEITKKAVSRFREGYLRSEAVLKTFAEAQKIECEYIPRIATGFGAGMGRMGFVYGALTGAVMSIGLKYGRNSLQTKRKNMNDARQKFNNFSRVSKETFGSIFCCDLINCDLTTEGEDKNLENNR
;
A
#
# COMPACT_ATOMS: atom_id res chain seq x y z
N MET A 1 -6.82 -16.50 -10.67
CA MET A 1 -7.36 -15.69 -11.77
C MET A 1 -8.62 -14.93 -11.37
N GLU A 2 -9.83 -15.52 -11.32
CA GLU A 2 -11.07 -14.74 -11.05
C GLU A 2 -11.02 -13.95 -9.73
N LYS A 3 -10.52 -14.56 -8.66
CA LYS A 3 -10.41 -13.91 -7.34
C LYS A 3 -9.38 -12.77 -7.30
N GLU A 4 -8.30 -12.86 -8.07
CA GLU A 4 -7.25 -11.84 -8.11
C GLU A 4 -7.70 -10.61 -8.93
N GLU A 5 -8.42 -10.87 -10.02
CA GLU A 5 -9.04 -9.83 -10.83
C GLU A 5 -10.10 -9.06 -10.04
N GLU A 6 -10.92 -9.77 -9.24
CA GLU A 6 -11.92 -9.15 -8.36
C GLU A 6 -11.28 -8.24 -7.30
N ILE A 7 -10.22 -8.72 -6.64
CA ILE A 7 -9.43 -7.93 -5.69
C ILE A 7 -8.88 -6.66 -6.36
N THR A 8 -8.37 -6.79 -7.59
CA THR A 8 -7.81 -5.68 -8.34
C THR A 8 -8.89 -4.64 -8.67
N LYS A 9 -10.04 -5.08 -9.23
CA LYS A 9 -11.18 -4.21 -9.54
C LYS A 9 -11.67 -3.46 -8.30
N LYS A 10 -11.75 -4.14 -7.16
CA LYS A 10 -12.20 -3.53 -5.90
C LYS A 10 -11.24 -2.48 -5.35
N ALA A 11 -9.93 -2.75 -5.42
CA ALA A 11 -8.92 -1.76 -5.03
C ALA A 11 -8.99 -0.51 -5.92
N VAL A 12 -9.18 -0.69 -7.23
CA VAL A 12 -9.36 0.40 -8.19
C VAL A 12 -10.66 1.18 -7.92
N SER A 13 -11.78 0.50 -7.66
CA SER A 13 -13.06 1.14 -7.31
C SER A 13 -12.90 2.06 -6.10
N ARG A 14 -12.27 1.57 -5.03
CA ARG A 14 -12.04 2.36 -3.81
C ARG A 14 -11.17 3.59 -4.06
N PHE A 15 -10.13 3.44 -4.88
CA PHE A 15 -9.31 4.59 -5.25
C PHE A 15 -10.15 5.67 -5.98
N ARG A 16 -11.02 5.26 -6.90
CA ARG A 16 -11.97 6.15 -7.60
C ARG A 16 -13.03 6.75 -6.68
N GLU A 17 -13.43 6.06 -5.62
CA GLU A 17 -14.32 6.57 -4.56
C GLU A 17 -13.65 7.63 -3.67
N GLY A 18 -12.34 7.84 -3.82
CA GLY A 18 -11.60 8.89 -3.14
C GLY A 18 -10.68 8.42 -2.02
N TYR A 19 -10.54 7.11 -1.82
CA TYR A 19 -9.49 6.58 -0.95
C TYR A 19 -8.10 6.82 -1.53
N LEU A 20 -7.09 6.94 -0.69
CA LEU A 20 -5.70 6.94 -1.11
C LEU A 20 -5.26 5.53 -1.53
N ARG A 21 -4.22 5.41 -2.36
CA ARG A 21 -3.68 4.12 -2.81
C ARG A 21 -3.31 3.18 -1.65
N SER A 22 -2.77 3.72 -0.56
CA SER A 22 -2.47 2.96 0.67
C SER A 22 -3.72 2.42 1.36
N GLU A 23 -4.75 3.25 1.46
CA GLU A 23 -6.05 2.92 2.08
C GLU A 23 -6.81 1.91 1.23
N ALA A 24 -6.94 2.16 -0.08
CA ALA A 24 -7.69 1.34 -1.02
C ALA A 24 -7.14 -0.09 -1.08
N VAL A 25 -5.81 -0.26 -1.17
CA VAL A 25 -5.17 -1.57 -1.17
C VAL A 25 -5.35 -2.26 0.18
N LEU A 26 -5.02 -1.59 1.30
CA LEU A 26 -5.13 -2.19 2.63
C LEU A 26 -6.57 -2.63 2.94
N LYS A 27 -7.56 -1.76 2.67
CA LYS A 27 -8.97 -2.06 2.90
C LYS A 27 -9.42 -3.26 2.08
N THR A 28 -8.92 -3.40 0.84
CA THR A 28 -9.32 -4.49 -0.07
C THR A 28 -8.77 -5.83 0.38
N PHE A 29 -7.51 -5.87 0.78
CA PHE A 29 -6.94 -7.10 1.29
C PHE A 29 -7.42 -7.45 2.70
N ALA A 30 -7.67 -6.46 3.57
CA ALA A 30 -8.29 -6.71 4.88
C ALA A 30 -9.64 -7.41 4.70
N GLU A 31 -10.50 -6.91 3.81
CA GLU A 31 -11.79 -7.54 3.52
C GLU A 31 -11.63 -8.92 2.87
N ALA A 32 -10.70 -9.09 1.94
CA ALA A 32 -10.41 -10.41 1.34
C ALA A 32 -9.90 -11.43 2.37
N GLN A 33 -9.32 -10.95 3.48
CA GLN A 33 -8.90 -11.74 4.64
C GLN A 33 -9.99 -11.86 5.71
N LYS A 34 -11.20 -11.33 5.47
CA LYS A 34 -12.32 -11.28 6.42
C LYS A 34 -11.98 -10.52 7.71
N ILE A 35 -11.15 -9.49 7.59
CA ILE A 35 -10.78 -8.59 8.67
C ILE A 35 -11.59 -7.30 8.50
N GLU A 36 -12.51 -7.06 9.41
CA GLU A 36 -13.25 -5.81 9.49
C GLU A 36 -12.49 -4.82 10.37
N CYS A 37 -12.06 -3.71 9.77
CA CYS A 37 -11.37 -2.64 10.48
C CYS A 37 -11.77 -1.29 9.89
N GLU A 38 -12.55 -0.54 10.65
CA GLU A 38 -12.97 0.82 10.29
C GLU A 38 -11.83 1.84 10.35
N TYR A 39 -10.77 1.52 11.10
CA TYR A 39 -9.63 2.42 11.30
C TYR A 39 -8.66 2.49 10.11
N ILE A 40 -8.85 1.66 9.07
CA ILE A 40 -7.93 1.58 7.93
C ILE A 40 -7.64 2.95 7.30
N PRO A 41 -8.63 3.80 6.97
CA PRO A 41 -8.34 5.13 6.45
C PRO A 41 -7.50 5.93 7.44
N ARG A 42 -7.96 6.02 8.70
CA ARG A 42 -7.28 6.78 9.76
C ARG A 42 -5.80 6.40 9.94
N ILE A 43 -5.47 5.11 9.88
CA ILE A 43 -4.07 4.65 10.03
C ILE A 43 -3.26 4.78 8.74
N ALA A 44 -3.91 4.73 7.57
CA ALA A 44 -3.22 4.67 6.28
C ALA A 44 -3.14 6.02 5.54
N THR A 45 -3.88 7.05 5.97
CA THR A 45 -3.90 8.39 5.34
C THR A 45 -2.52 9.02 5.25
N GLY A 46 -1.72 8.92 6.33
CA GLY A 46 -0.36 9.46 6.37
C GLY A 46 0.60 8.82 5.35
N PHE A 47 0.20 7.75 4.67
CA PHE A 47 1.00 7.09 3.63
C PHE A 47 0.65 7.53 2.20
N GLY A 48 -0.32 8.45 2.05
CA GLY A 48 -0.77 8.96 0.75
C GLY A 48 0.35 9.67 -0.02
N ALA A 49 0.43 9.49 -1.34
CA ALA A 49 1.44 10.14 -2.17
C ALA A 49 2.90 9.92 -1.69
N GLY A 50 3.20 8.72 -1.18
CA GLY A 50 4.54 8.30 -0.76
C GLY A 50 4.68 8.16 0.75
N MET A 51 4.53 9.25 1.50
CA MET A 51 4.21 9.18 2.93
C MET A 51 3.63 10.48 3.44
N GLY A 52 2.65 10.98 2.71
CA GLY A 52 2.06 12.29 2.89
C GLY A 52 2.77 13.33 2.06
N ARG A 53 3.00 13.05 0.77
CA ARG A 53 3.57 13.96 -0.24
C ARG A 53 5.08 14.22 -0.19
N MET A 54 5.85 13.36 0.47
CA MET A 54 7.31 13.44 0.46
C MET A 54 7.98 12.68 -0.70
N GLY A 55 7.21 12.10 -1.64
CA GLY A 55 7.78 11.32 -2.75
C GLY A 55 8.33 9.95 -2.37
N PHE A 56 8.21 9.53 -1.10
CA PHE A 56 8.71 8.24 -0.60
C PHE A 56 7.93 7.02 -1.14
N VAL A 57 8.01 5.87 -0.46
CA VAL A 57 7.47 4.59 -0.93
C VAL A 57 6.00 4.69 -1.37
N TYR A 58 5.68 4.34 -2.63
CA TYR A 58 4.34 4.58 -3.17
C TYR A 58 3.24 3.85 -2.37
N GLY A 59 2.08 4.51 -2.24
CA GLY A 59 1.03 4.10 -1.32
C GLY A 59 0.52 2.67 -1.52
N ALA A 60 0.39 2.20 -2.76
CA ALA A 60 -0.08 0.85 -3.05
C ALA A 60 0.86 -0.25 -2.49
N LEU A 61 2.19 -0.08 -2.58
CA LEU A 61 3.16 -1.00 -1.98
C LEU A 61 3.06 -0.97 -0.46
N THR A 62 2.94 0.23 0.13
CA THR A 62 2.77 0.38 1.58
C THR A 62 1.48 -0.31 2.06
N GLY A 63 0.37 -0.15 1.34
CA GLY A 63 -0.89 -0.86 1.61
C GLY A 63 -0.75 -2.38 1.52
N ALA A 64 -0.03 -2.88 0.52
CA ALA A 64 0.22 -4.31 0.35
C ALA A 64 1.10 -4.88 1.48
N VAL A 65 2.16 -4.17 1.88
CA VAL A 65 3.01 -4.56 3.03
C VAL A 65 2.19 -4.63 4.31
N MET A 66 1.36 -3.62 4.59
CA MET A 66 0.43 -3.65 5.73
C MET A 66 -0.51 -4.87 5.67
N SER A 67 -1.01 -5.22 4.48
CA SER A 67 -1.90 -6.36 4.27
C SER A 67 -1.23 -7.72 4.48
N ILE A 68 0.05 -7.85 4.11
CA ILE A 68 0.86 -9.02 4.45
C ILE A 68 1.05 -9.05 5.98
N GLY A 69 1.20 -7.89 6.62
CA GLY A 69 1.29 -7.75 8.08
C GLY A 69 0.03 -8.22 8.80
N LEU A 70 -1.16 -7.90 8.27
CA LEU A 70 -2.43 -8.40 8.80
C LEU A 70 -2.49 -9.94 8.81
N LYS A 71 -1.91 -10.59 7.79
CA LYS A 71 -1.97 -12.05 7.65
C LYS A 71 -0.85 -12.81 8.37
N TYR A 72 0.36 -12.26 8.38
CA TYR A 72 1.57 -12.98 8.82
C TYR A 72 2.30 -12.28 9.98
N GLY A 73 1.85 -11.09 10.38
CA GLY A 73 2.43 -10.32 11.48
C GLY A 73 2.26 -10.99 12.83
N ARG A 74 2.81 -10.33 13.87
CA ARG A 74 2.71 -10.79 15.26
C ARG A 74 1.41 -10.31 15.90
N ASN A 75 0.79 -11.16 16.70
CA ASN A 75 -0.40 -10.81 17.51
C ASN A 75 -0.05 -10.41 18.95
N SER A 76 1.15 -10.76 19.41
CA SER A 76 1.59 -10.48 20.77
C SER A 76 3.11 -10.37 20.86
N LEU A 77 3.59 -9.79 21.97
CA LEU A 77 5.03 -9.70 22.26
C LEU A 77 5.69 -11.08 22.39
N GLN A 78 4.92 -12.11 22.77
CA GLN A 78 5.40 -13.48 22.92
C GLN A 78 5.49 -14.27 21.61
N THR A 79 5.09 -13.66 20.49
CA THR A 79 5.20 -14.30 19.18
C THR A 79 6.68 -14.59 18.88
N LYS A 80 6.98 -15.85 18.51
CA LYS A 80 8.34 -16.30 18.20
C LYS A 80 8.95 -15.42 17.11
N ARG A 81 10.25 -15.11 17.26
CA ARG A 81 11.02 -14.32 16.27
C ARG A 81 10.92 -14.87 14.85
N LYS A 82 10.81 -16.19 14.70
CA LYS A 82 10.64 -16.87 13.41
C LYS A 82 9.45 -16.31 12.61
N ASN A 83 8.30 -16.10 13.25
CA ASN A 83 7.11 -15.59 12.56
C ASN A 83 7.33 -14.15 12.04
N MET A 84 8.07 -13.33 12.78
CA MET A 84 8.43 -11.98 12.32
C MET A 84 9.38 -12.03 11.10
N ASN A 85 10.32 -12.98 11.09
CA ASN A 85 11.24 -13.16 9.96
C ASN A 85 10.49 -13.64 8.72
N ASP A 86 9.52 -14.54 8.86
CA ASP A 86 8.73 -15.06 7.75
C ASP A 86 7.86 -13.95 7.11
N ALA A 87 7.27 -13.06 7.93
CA ALA A 87 6.54 -11.89 7.43
C ALA A 87 7.48 -10.90 6.72
N ARG A 88 8.63 -10.60 7.31
CA ARG A 88 9.65 -9.73 6.70
C ARG A 88 10.16 -10.27 5.37
N GLN A 89 10.38 -11.58 5.26
CA GLN A 89 10.80 -12.21 4.01
C GLN A 89 9.73 -12.02 2.92
N LYS A 90 8.44 -12.13 3.26
CA LYS A 90 7.34 -11.87 2.33
C LYS A 90 7.28 -10.41 1.89
N PHE A 91 7.45 -9.47 2.83
CA PHE A 91 7.55 -8.05 2.49
C PHE A 91 8.72 -7.80 1.54
N ASN A 92 9.92 -8.29 1.87
CA ASN A 92 11.12 -8.07 1.07
C ASN A 92 10.98 -8.65 -0.33
N ASN A 93 10.43 -9.86 -0.46
CA ASN A 93 10.21 -10.46 -1.76
C ASN A 93 9.20 -9.65 -2.58
N PHE A 94 8.10 -9.21 -1.97
CA PHE A 94 7.09 -8.40 -2.66
C PHE A 94 7.65 -7.04 -3.10
N SER A 95 8.39 -6.35 -2.22
CA SER A 95 9.05 -5.08 -2.55
C SER A 95 10.09 -5.24 -3.66
N ARG A 96 10.85 -6.35 -3.67
CA ARG A 96 11.81 -6.66 -4.74
C ARG A 96 11.10 -6.85 -6.07
N VAL A 97 10.09 -7.71 -6.14
CA VAL A 97 9.32 -7.95 -7.36
C VAL A 97 8.64 -6.67 -7.84
N SER A 98 8.10 -5.86 -6.92
CA SER A 98 7.50 -4.56 -7.25
C SER A 98 8.53 -3.62 -7.88
N LYS A 99 9.75 -3.54 -7.32
CA LYS A 99 10.83 -2.74 -7.89
C LYS A 99 11.24 -3.22 -9.28
N GLU A 100 11.38 -4.54 -9.45
CA GLU A 100 11.72 -5.14 -10.75
C GLU A 100 10.64 -4.88 -11.80
N THR A 101 9.37 -4.86 -11.40
CA THR A 101 8.22 -4.66 -12.30
C THR A 101 8.04 -3.20 -12.69
N PHE A 102 8.15 -2.28 -11.73
CA PHE A 102 7.84 -0.85 -11.93
C PHE A 102 9.08 0.05 -12.05
N GLY A 103 10.28 -0.51 -11.94
CA GLY A 103 11.56 0.22 -11.97
C GLY A 103 11.91 0.92 -10.66
N SER A 104 10.92 1.38 -9.88
CA SER A 104 11.14 1.99 -8.57
C SER A 104 10.06 1.64 -7.54
N ILE A 105 10.39 1.89 -6.28
CA ILE A 105 9.44 1.86 -5.16
C ILE A 105 9.10 3.26 -4.66
N PHE A 106 9.81 4.30 -5.10
CA PHE A 106 9.57 5.68 -4.69
C PHE A 106 8.47 6.30 -5.54
N CYS A 107 7.56 7.03 -4.89
CA CYS A 107 6.41 7.63 -5.54
C CYS A 107 6.88 8.69 -6.53
N CYS A 108 7.85 9.53 -6.18
CA CYS A 108 8.38 10.58 -7.06
C CYS A 108 8.96 10.01 -8.36
N ASP A 109 9.70 8.90 -8.30
CA ASP A 109 10.22 8.22 -9.48
C ASP A 109 9.11 7.69 -10.39
N LEU A 110 8.04 7.13 -9.80
CA LEU A 110 6.96 6.53 -10.59
C LEU A 110 6.08 7.57 -11.29
N ILE A 111 5.93 8.75 -10.71
CA ILE A 111 5.12 9.82 -11.28
C ILE A 111 5.97 10.92 -11.96
N ASN A 112 7.30 10.79 -11.90
CA ASN A 112 8.28 11.79 -12.35
C ASN A 112 7.98 13.21 -11.85
N CYS A 113 7.75 13.35 -10.55
CA CYS A 113 7.34 14.63 -9.93
C CYS A 113 7.86 14.74 -8.50
N ASP A 114 8.36 15.92 -8.14
CA ASP A 114 8.78 16.25 -6.79
C ASP A 114 7.63 16.95 -6.05
N LEU A 115 6.91 16.13 -5.29
CA LEU A 115 5.74 16.55 -4.50
C LEU A 115 6.06 17.53 -3.36
N THR A 116 7.34 17.79 -3.09
CA THR A 116 7.79 18.76 -2.08
C THR A 116 7.95 20.17 -2.64
N THR A 117 7.93 20.33 -3.97
CA THR A 117 7.98 21.64 -4.64
C THR A 117 6.58 22.23 -4.76
N GLU A 118 6.43 23.51 -4.42
CA GLU A 118 5.14 24.21 -4.51
C GLU A 118 4.62 24.24 -5.97
N GLY A 119 3.37 23.82 -6.18
CA GLY A 119 2.68 23.92 -7.47
C GLY A 119 2.72 22.66 -8.36
N GLU A 120 3.50 21.63 -8.02
CA GLU A 120 3.55 20.38 -8.80
C GLU A 120 2.37 19.41 -8.56
N ASP A 121 1.47 19.75 -7.62
CA ASP A 121 0.35 18.88 -7.18
C ASP A 121 -0.69 18.53 -8.25
N LYS A 122 -0.80 19.32 -9.32
CA LYS A 122 -1.85 19.13 -10.33
C LYS A 122 -1.78 17.76 -11.00
N ASN A 123 -0.59 17.15 -11.03
CA ASN A 123 -0.38 15.82 -11.60
C ASN A 123 -0.94 14.70 -10.71
N LEU A 124 -1.11 14.90 -9.39
CA LEU A 124 -1.63 13.85 -8.51
C LEU A 124 -3.14 13.65 -8.65
N GLU A 125 -3.90 14.72 -8.80
CA GLU A 125 -5.36 14.66 -8.95
C GLU A 125 -5.78 14.12 -10.32
N ASN A 126 -5.01 14.40 -11.37
CA ASN A 126 -5.25 13.89 -12.72
C ASN A 126 -4.97 12.39 -12.88
N ASN A 127 -4.28 11.78 -11.91
CA ASN A 127 -3.93 10.35 -11.90
C ASN A 127 -4.86 9.51 -10.99
N ARG A 128 -6.08 10.01 -10.72
CA ARG A 128 -7.12 9.30 -9.95
C ARG A 128 -8.02 8.41 -10.80
#